data_AF-A0A382MH74-F1
#
_entry.id   AF-A0A382MH74-F1
#
_cell.length_a   1.000
_cell.length_b   1.000
_cell.length_c   1.000
_cell.angle_alpha   90.00
_cell.angle_beta   90.00
_cell.angle_gamma   90.00
#
_symmetry.space_group_name_H-M   'P 1'
#
loop_
_entity.id
_entity.type
_entity.pdbx_description
1 polymer ?
#
loop_
_entity_poly.entity_id
_entity_poly.type
_entity_poly.pdbx_seq_one_letter_code
_entity_poly.pdbx_strand_id
1 'polypeptide(L)'
;RVGAGPFPTELFDEVGDHFVDVGHEYGTNTGRRRRPGWLDAVMLRYAARVNSLSELAITKLDVLDQLETIRVCVAYEADGQRHDQLPYHQSVLHRSTPVYEDLPGWGVDLSAITERSQLPPEAEDYLSFIEQQVGVPVDMVGVGPGRHQVLRFAA
;
A
#
# COMPACT_ATOMS: atom_id res chain seq x y z
N ARG A 1 -4.67 -9.50 -2.67
CA ARG A 1 -6.01 -10.12 -2.39
C ARG A 1 -6.06 -11.60 -2.83
N VAL A 2 -6.98 -12.40 -2.26
CA VAL A 2 -7.31 -13.76 -2.73
C VAL A 2 -8.80 -13.83 -3.08
N GLY A 3 -9.15 -14.56 -4.14
CA GLY A 3 -10.54 -14.76 -4.56
C GLY A 3 -11.05 -13.71 -5.55
N ALA A 4 -12.33 -13.81 -5.89
CA ALA A 4 -13.00 -12.95 -6.86
C ALA A 4 -13.46 -11.61 -6.26
N GLY A 5 -13.95 -10.71 -7.13
CA GLY A 5 -14.49 -9.39 -6.75
C GLY A 5 -13.61 -8.23 -7.21
N PRO A 6 -14.16 -7.00 -7.19
CA PRO A 6 -13.56 -5.83 -7.80
C PRO A 6 -12.34 -5.39 -7.03
N PHE A 7 -11.21 -5.19 -7.69
CA PHE A 7 -9.96 -4.75 -7.08
C PHE A 7 -9.42 -3.58 -7.91
N PRO A 8 -9.79 -2.33 -7.59
CA PRO A 8 -9.51 -1.17 -8.45
C PRO A 8 -8.02 -0.99 -8.75
N THR A 9 -7.14 -1.24 -7.77
CA THR A 9 -5.70 -1.07 -7.93
C THR A 9 -4.96 -2.33 -8.38
N GLU A 10 -5.68 -3.37 -8.84
CA GLU A 10 -5.06 -4.62 -9.27
C GLU A 10 -4.10 -4.42 -10.43
N LEU A 11 -2.93 -5.05 -10.32
CA LEU A 11 -1.88 -5.01 -11.33
C LEU A 11 -1.82 -6.30 -12.13
N PHE A 12 -1.60 -6.14 -13.43
CA PHE A 12 -1.48 -7.22 -14.41
C PHE A 12 -0.20 -7.10 -15.24
N ASP A 13 0.72 -6.23 -14.81
CA ASP A 13 1.99 -5.91 -15.46
C ASP A 13 3.18 -6.41 -14.62
N GLU A 14 4.39 -6.07 -15.06
CA GLU A 14 5.65 -6.48 -14.43
C GLU A 14 5.78 -5.98 -12.98
N VAL A 15 5.14 -4.87 -12.62
CA VAL A 15 5.12 -4.38 -11.24
C VAL A 15 4.24 -5.29 -10.37
N GLY A 16 3.10 -5.73 -10.89
CA GLY A 16 2.30 -6.78 -10.26
C GLY A 16 3.11 -8.06 -10.04
N ASP A 17 3.91 -8.45 -11.04
CA ASP A 17 4.80 -9.61 -10.93
C ASP A 17 5.85 -9.44 -9.83
N HIS A 18 6.54 -8.29 -9.82
CA HIS A 18 7.48 -7.90 -8.77
C HIS A 18 6.87 -7.97 -7.36
N PHE A 19 5.68 -7.39 -7.16
CA PHE A 19 4.99 -7.40 -5.86
C PHE A 19 4.73 -8.80 -5.34
N VAL A 20 4.37 -9.72 -6.23
CA VAL A 20 4.12 -11.08 -5.79
C VAL A 20 5.40 -11.84 -5.51
N ASP A 21 6.42 -11.67 -6.35
CA ASP A 21 7.64 -12.47 -6.26
C ASP A 21 8.51 -12.00 -5.09
N VAL A 22 8.78 -10.70 -4.97
CA VAL A 22 9.54 -10.14 -3.85
C VAL A 22 8.74 -10.24 -2.55
N GLY A 23 7.44 -9.92 -2.61
CA GLY A 23 6.54 -10.01 -1.45
C GLY A 23 6.18 -11.43 -1.03
N HIS A 24 6.58 -12.46 -1.78
CA HIS A 24 6.20 -13.86 -1.57
C HIS A 24 4.68 -14.04 -1.43
N GLU A 25 3.88 -13.37 -2.27
CA GLU A 25 2.42 -13.35 -2.21
C GLU A 25 1.79 -14.60 -2.85
N TYR A 26 2.15 -15.75 -2.29
CA TYR A 26 1.63 -17.07 -2.64
C TYR A 26 0.87 -17.70 -1.47
N GLY A 27 -0.12 -18.54 -1.76
CA GLY A 27 -0.77 -19.36 -0.74
C GLY A 27 0.21 -20.38 -0.18
N THR A 28 0.36 -20.47 1.15
CA THR A 28 1.36 -21.32 1.81
C THR A 28 1.20 -22.81 1.50
N ASN A 29 -0.04 -23.31 1.46
CA ASN A 29 -0.31 -24.72 1.17
C ASN A 29 -0.52 -25.01 -0.32
N THR A 30 -1.20 -24.09 -1.02
CA THR A 30 -1.64 -24.33 -2.41
C THR A 30 -0.69 -23.77 -3.45
N GLY A 31 0.26 -22.93 -3.07
CA GLY A 31 1.08 -22.14 -3.99
C GLY A 31 0.28 -21.15 -4.83
N ARG A 32 -1.02 -20.94 -4.54
CA ARG A 32 -1.87 -20.10 -5.38
C ARG A 32 -1.39 -18.64 -5.34
N ARG A 33 -1.05 -18.11 -6.52
CA ARG A 33 -0.73 -16.70 -6.74
C ARG A 33 -1.86 -15.80 -6.23
N ARG A 34 -1.51 -14.80 -5.41
CA ARG A 34 -2.44 -13.76 -4.96
C ARG A 34 -2.51 -12.65 -6.00
N ARG A 35 -3.58 -11.86 -5.95
CA ARG A 35 -3.80 -10.68 -6.80
C ARG A 35 -3.07 -9.49 -6.18
N PRO A 36 -2.01 -8.93 -6.79
CA PRO A 36 -1.28 -7.76 -6.28
C PRO A 36 -1.96 -6.46 -6.72
N GLY A 37 -1.60 -5.36 -6.07
CA GLY A 37 -2.06 -4.03 -6.46
C GLY A 37 -1.38 -2.94 -5.65
N TRP A 38 -1.40 -1.72 -6.17
CA TRP A 38 -0.91 -0.54 -5.46
C TRP A 38 -1.70 -0.27 -4.17
N LEU A 39 -1.09 0.46 -3.24
CA LEU A 39 -1.76 0.92 -2.03
C LEU A 39 -3.00 1.75 -2.40
N ASP A 40 -4.10 1.47 -1.71
CA ASP A 40 -5.40 2.10 -1.95
C ASP A 40 -5.80 2.95 -0.74
N ALA A 41 -5.57 4.27 -0.84
CA ALA A 41 -5.89 5.20 0.24
C ALA A 41 -7.40 5.41 0.40
N VAL A 42 -8.20 5.18 -0.64
CA VAL A 42 -9.68 5.25 -0.56
C VAL A 42 -10.19 4.15 0.37
N MET A 43 -9.71 2.91 0.19
CA MET A 43 -10.01 1.79 1.08
C MET A 43 -9.45 2.02 2.48
N LEU A 44 -8.22 2.53 2.58
CA LEU A 44 -7.56 2.74 3.87
C LEU A 44 -8.26 3.82 4.71
N ARG A 45 -8.68 4.93 4.11
CA ARG A 45 -9.54 5.95 4.77
C ARG A 45 -10.85 5.35 5.28
N TYR A 46 -11.49 4.51 4.47
CA TYR A 46 -12.71 3.83 4.88
C TYR A 46 -12.46 2.93 6.09
N ALA A 47 -11.40 2.11 6.04
CA ALA A 47 -11.00 1.24 7.15
C ALA A 47 -10.65 2.02 8.42
N ALA A 48 -9.91 3.12 8.30
CA ALA A 48 -9.57 4.00 9.41
C ALA A 48 -10.83 4.56 10.09
N ARG A 49 -11.78 5.07 9.30
CA ARG A 49 -13.04 5.64 9.80
C ARG A 49 -13.92 4.61 10.52
N VAL A 50 -14.11 3.43 9.93
CA VAL A 50 -15.04 2.43 10.50
C VAL A 50 -14.48 1.70 11.72
N ASN A 51 -13.16 1.66 11.87
CA ASN A 51 -12.49 1.02 13.02
C ASN A 51 -11.96 2.02 14.05
N SER A 52 -12.08 3.33 13.80
CA SER A 52 -11.50 4.39 14.65
C SER A 52 -10.01 4.14 14.93
N LEU A 53 -9.24 3.85 13.86
CA LEU A 53 -7.80 3.59 14.00
C LEU A 53 -7.09 4.83 14.54
N SER A 54 -6.29 4.64 15.60
CA SER A 54 -5.43 5.68 16.16
C SER A 54 -4.08 5.76 15.45
N GLU A 55 -3.60 4.63 14.95
CA GLU A 55 -2.28 4.46 14.34
C GLU A 55 -2.33 3.40 13.22
N LEU A 56 -1.39 3.48 12.28
CA LEU A 56 -1.19 2.54 11.19
C LEU A 56 0.09 1.72 11.40
N ALA A 57 0.00 0.44 11.04
CA ALA A 57 1.16 -0.40 10.81
C ALA A 57 1.32 -0.63 9.30
N ILE A 58 2.36 -0.04 8.71
CA ILE A 58 2.71 -0.27 7.31
C ILE A 58 3.69 -1.44 7.28
N THR A 59 3.39 -2.46 6.48
CA THR A 59 4.25 -3.66 6.41
C THR A 59 4.72 -3.88 5.00
N LYS A 60 5.84 -4.59 4.86
CA LYS A 60 6.45 -4.92 3.58
C LYS A 60 6.87 -3.67 2.79
N LEU A 61 7.36 -2.64 3.48
CA LEU A 61 7.87 -1.45 2.82
C LEU A 61 9.05 -1.83 1.89
N ASP A 62 9.86 -2.81 2.32
CA ASP A 62 10.98 -3.41 1.59
C ASP A 62 10.63 -3.97 0.20
N VAL A 63 9.36 -4.31 -0.05
CA VAL A 63 8.92 -4.77 -1.38
C VAL A 63 9.01 -3.66 -2.43
N LEU A 64 9.03 -2.39 -2.01
CA LEU A 64 9.06 -1.23 -2.89
C LEU A 64 10.49 -0.77 -3.22
N ASP A 65 11.52 -1.35 -2.59
CA ASP A 65 12.91 -0.88 -2.63
C ASP A 65 13.49 -0.71 -4.04
N GLN A 66 13.08 -1.55 -4.98
CA GLN A 66 13.63 -1.61 -6.33
C GLN A 66 12.79 -0.87 -7.37
N LEU A 67 11.75 -0.15 -6.95
CA LEU A 67 10.90 0.61 -7.86
C LEU A 67 11.42 2.03 -8.02
N GLU A 68 11.40 2.55 -9.25
CA GLU A 68 11.74 3.95 -9.54
C GLU A 68 10.58 4.90 -9.22
N THR A 69 9.34 4.40 -9.33
CA THR A 69 8.11 5.16 -9.07
C THR A 69 7.13 4.28 -8.33
N ILE A 70 6.55 4.83 -7.27
CA ILE A 70 5.57 4.16 -6.41
C ILE A 70 4.25 4.91 -6.53
N ARG A 71 3.18 4.19 -6.84
CA ARG A 71 1.86 4.79 -6.99
C ARG A 71 0.98 4.54 -5.79
N VAL A 72 0.22 5.55 -5.39
CA VAL A 72 -0.84 5.43 -4.38
C VAL A 72 -2.15 5.85 -4.99
N CYS A 73 -3.16 4.99 -4.91
CA CYS A 73 -4.51 5.35 -5.35
C CYS A 73 -5.14 6.30 -4.33
N VAL A 74 -5.41 7.53 -4.74
CA VAL A 74 -5.96 8.59 -3.87
C VAL A 74 -7.44 8.82 -4.07
N ALA A 75 -7.99 8.41 -5.21
CA ALA A 75 -9.41 8.47 -5.51
C ALA A 75 -9.77 7.38 -6.53
N TYR A 76 -11.07 7.16 -6.71
CA TYR A 76 -11.57 6.42 -7.85
C TYR A 76 -12.27 7.35 -8.84
N GLU A 77 -12.28 6.97 -10.10
CA GLU A 77 -13.17 7.54 -11.10
C GLU A 77 -14.17 6.46 -11.55
N ALA A 78 -15.46 6.78 -11.54
CA ALA A 78 -16.49 5.90 -12.07
C ALA A 78 -17.59 6.75 -12.70
N ASP A 79 -18.06 6.35 -13.89
CA ASP A 79 -19.16 7.01 -14.59
C ASP A 79 -18.93 8.55 -14.76
N GLY A 80 -17.66 8.97 -14.94
CA GLY A 80 -17.24 10.37 -15.07
C GLY A 80 -17.19 11.16 -13.76
N GLN A 81 -17.39 10.51 -12.61
CA GLN A 81 -17.38 11.11 -11.29
C GLN A 81 -16.16 10.65 -10.48
N ARG A 82 -15.48 11.62 -9.84
CA ARG A 82 -14.44 11.35 -8.85
C ARG A 82 -15.06 10.96 -7.51
N HIS A 83 -14.53 9.92 -6.90
CA HIS A 83 -14.90 9.41 -5.59
C HIS A 83 -13.67 9.38 -4.67
N ASP A 84 -13.61 10.28 -3.70
CA ASP A 84 -12.54 10.28 -2.68
C ASP A 84 -12.84 9.33 -1.50
N GLN A 85 -14.06 8.80 -1.44
CA GLN A 85 -14.50 7.79 -0.48
C GLN A 85 -14.99 6.54 -1.21
N LEU A 86 -14.97 5.40 -0.50
CA LEU A 86 -15.49 4.14 -1.02
C LEU A 86 -16.93 4.32 -1.56
N PRO A 87 -17.19 4.02 -2.84
CA PRO A 87 -18.54 4.11 -3.39
C PRO A 87 -19.51 3.21 -2.63
N TYR A 88 -20.70 3.74 -2.35
CA TYR A 88 -21.73 3.01 -1.59
C TYR A 88 -22.18 1.71 -2.29
N HIS A 89 -22.38 1.76 -3.61
CA HIS A 89 -22.81 0.61 -4.39
C HIS A 89 -21.62 -0.16 -4.94
N GLN A 90 -21.60 -1.48 -4.71
CA GLN A 90 -20.58 -2.38 -5.24
C GLN A 90 -20.48 -2.33 -6.77
N SER A 91 -21.59 -2.10 -7.48
CA SER A 91 -21.59 -1.96 -8.95
C SER A 91 -20.76 -0.76 -9.44
N VAL A 92 -20.67 0.32 -8.65
CA VAL A 92 -19.82 1.46 -8.96
C VAL A 92 -18.35 1.09 -8.73
N LEU A 93 -18.05 0.39 -7.64
CA LEU A 93 -16.69 -0.12 -7.36
C LEU A 93 -16.17 -1.06 -8.46
N HIS A 94 -17.04 -1.88 -9.06
CA HIS A 94 -16.68 -2.76 -10.19
C HIS A 94 -16.28 -2.00 -11.46
N ARG A 95 -16.78 -0.79 -11.64
CA ARG A 95 -16.49 0.06 -12.81
C ARG A 95 -15.47 1.15 -12.49
N SER A 96 -14.98 1.19 -11.25
CA SER A 96 -14.06 2.22 -10.78
C SER A 96 -12.68 1.99 -11.34
N THR A 97 -12.10 3.04 -11.91
CA THR A 97 -10.68 3.11 -12.24
C THR A 97 -9.94 3.87 -11.14
N PRO A 98 -8.72 3.45 -10.77
CA PRO A 98 -7.94 4.15 -9.76
C PRO A 98 -7.35 5.45 -10.32
N VAL A 99 -7.41 6.52 -9.53
CA VAL A 99 -6.66 7.77 -9.75
C VAL A 99 -5.42 7.72 -8.86
N TYR A 100 -4.24 7.81 -9.48
CA TYR A 100 -2.96 7.67 -8.79
C TYR A 100 -2.27 9.02 -8.58
N GLU A 101 -1.54 9.10 -7.48
CA GLU A 101 -0.41 10.02 -7.31
C GLU A 101 0.88 9.20 -7.38
N ASP A 102 1.86 9.72 -8.10
CA ASP A 102 3.16 9.08 -8.33
C ASP A 102 4.19 9.70 -7.37
N LEU A 103 4.85 8.87 -6.58
CA LEU A 103 5.93 9.23 -5.68
C LEU A 103 7.25 8.63 -6.17
N PRO A 104 8.40 9.31 -5.94
CA PRO A 104 9.69 8.74 -6.25
C PRO A 104 9.94 7.49 -5.39
N GLY A 105 10.48 6.44 -5.99
CA GLY A 105 11.04 5.33 -5.22
C GLY A 105 12.45 5.64 -4.72
N TRP A 106 12.94 4.84 -3.77
CA TRP A 106 14.20 5.11 -3.08
C TRP A 106 15.40 4.30 -3.58
N GLY A 107 15.22 3.16 -4.25
CA GLY A 107 16.33 2.41 -4.86
C GLY A 107 17.35 1.84 -3.88
N VAL A 108 17.00 1.70 -2.60
CA VAL A 108 17.91 1.27 -1.51
C VAL A 108 17.23 0.16 -0.71
N ASP A 109 18.02 -0.85 -0.32
CA ASP A 109 17.58 -1.96 0.55
C ASP A 109 17.34 -1.47 1.99
N LEU A 110 16.09 -1.58 2.45
CA LEU A 110 15.69 -1.18 3.80
C LEU A 110 15.92 -2.26 4.86
N SER A 111 16.29 -3.48 4.47
CA SER A 111 16.24 -4.67 5.34
C SER A 111 17.16 -4.61 6.57
N ALA A 112 18.20 -3.78 6.53
CA ALA A 112 19.15 -3.57 7.64
C ALA A 112 18.82 -2.35 8.52
N ILE A 113 17.80 -1.57 8.17
CA ILE A 113 17.42 -0.35 8.89
C ILE A 113 16.77 -0.72 10.22
N THR A 114 17.16 -0.02 11.28
CA THR A 114 16.64 -0.24 12.64
C THR A 114 16.02 1.01 13.26
N GLU A 115 16.21 2.19 12.65
CA GLU A 115 15.72 3.47 13.15
C GLU A 115 15.06 4.29 12.03
N ARG A 116 14.04 5.09 12.35
CA ARG A 116 13.35 5.96 11.38
C ARG A 116 14.30 6.93 10.68
N SER A 117 15.25 7.49 11.42
CA SER A 117 16.26 8.44 10.93
C SER A 117 17.16 7.89 9.83
N GLN A 118 17.19 6.57 9.66
CA GLN A 118 17.98 5.88 8.64
C GLN A 118 17.17 5.61 7.36
N LEU A 119 15.85 5.86 7.36
CA LEU A 119 15.04 5.74 6.15
C LEU A 119 15.53 6.75 5.10
N PRO A 120 15.57 6.36 3.81
CA PRO A 120 15.80 7.31 2.74
C PRO A 120 14.66 8.35 2.73
N PRO A 121 14.93 9.60 2.35
CA PRO A 121 13.93 10.66 2.35
C PRO A 121 12.65 10.29 1.58
N GLU A 122 12.78 9.59 0.46
CA GLU A 122 11.65 9.18 -0.38
C GLU A 122 10.74 8.15 0.32
N ALA A 123 11.30 7.27 1.14
CA ALA A 123 10.52 6.33 1.95
C ALA A 123 9.77 7.06 3.08
N GLU A 124 10.44 8.02 3.73
CA GLU A 124 9.83 8.86 4.76
C GLU A 124 8.71 9.74 4.19
N ASP A 125 8.91 10.30 3.00
CA ASP A 125 7.89 11.06 2.26
C ASP A 125 6.71 10.17 1.85
N TYR A 126 6.95 8.93 1.45
CA TYR A 126 5.90 7.96 1.16
C TYR A 126 5.04 7.65 2.39
N LEU A 127 5.66 7.42 3.55
CA LEU A 127 4.94 7.21 4.82
C LEU A 127 4.15 8.46 5.21
N SER A 128 4.77 9.63 5.17
CA SER A 128 4.14 10.93 5.43
C SER A 128 2.95 11.19 4.51
N PHE A 129 3.06 10.82 3.23
CA PHE A 129 1.99 10.94 2.26
C PHE A 129 0.80 10.04 2.63
N ILE A 130 1.05 8.80 3.06
CA ILE A 130 -0.01 7.90 3.54
C ILE A 130 -0.71 8.50 4.76
N GLU A 131 0.04 9.01 5.73
CA GLU A 131 -0.52 9.68 6.92
C GLU A 131 -1.44 10.83 6.52
N GLN A 132 -1.01 11.67 5.58
CA GLN A 132 -1.82 12.78 5.07
C GLN A 132 -3.08 12.29 4.34
N GLN A 133 -2.96 11.24 3.53
CA GLN A 133 -4.09 10.68 2.79
C GLN A 133 -5.15 10.04 3.70
N VAL A 134 -4.75 9.52 4.86
CA VAL A 134 -5.61 8.75 5.76
C VAL A 134 -6.06 9.56 6.98
N GLY A 135 -5.26 10.53 7.41
CA GLY A 135 -5.47 11.29 8.64
C GLY A 135 -5.13 10.50 9.91
N VAL A 136 -4.31 9.46 9.80
CA VAL A 136 -3.90 8.58 10.90
C VAL A 136 -2.37 8.41 10.85
N PRO A 137 -1.64 8.61 11.96
CA PRO A 137 -0.18 8.46 11.99
C PRO A 137 0.25 7.01 11.75
N VAL A 138 1.43 6.82 11.19
CA VAL A 138 2.13 5.54 11.12
C VAL A 138 2.98 5.39 12.37
N ASP A 139 2.79 4.31 13.12
CA ASP A 139 3.58 3.99 14.31
C ASP A 139 4.58 2.86 14.03
N MET A 140 4.21 1.93 13.16
CA MET A 140 5.00 0.73 12.91
C MET A 140 5.27 0.55 11.41
N VAL A 141 6.53 0.29 11.07
CA VAL A 141 6.96 0.03 9.70
C VAL A 141 7.76 -1.26 9.60
N GLY A 142 7.27 -2.25 8.86
CA GLY A 142 8.01 -3.46 8.54
C GLY A 142 8.90 -3.26 7.31
N VAL A 143 10.20 -3.51 7.47
CA VAL A 143 11.25 -3.41 6.43
C VAL A 143 11.84 -4.78 6.07
N GLY A 144 11.15 -5.86 6.44
CA GLY A 144 11.53 -7.22 6.06
C GLY A 144 10.72 -8.28 6.80
N PRO A 145 10.91 -9.58 6.47
CA PRO A 145 10.16 -10.68 7.08
C PRO A 145 10.65 -11.07 8.49
N GLY A 146 11.85 -10.64 8.88
CA GLY A 146 12.45 -10.94 10.17
C GLY A 146 11.74 -10.27 11.33
N ARG A 147 11.68 -10.93 12.50
CA ARG A 147 11.01 -10.39 13.71
C ARG A 147 11.55 -9.04 14.19
N HIS A 148 12.80 -8.73 13.86
CA HIS A 148 13.49 -7.49 14.25
C HIS A 148 13.55 -6.47 13.10
N GLN A 149 13.03 -6.81 11.92
CA GLN A 149 12.98 -5.92 10.74
C GLN A 149 11.71 -5.07 10.79
N VAL A 150 11.52 -4.40 11.93
CA VAL A 150 10.36 -3.56 12.22
C VAL A 150 10.84 -2.32 12.94
N LEU A 151 10.52 -1.16 12.39
CA LEU A 151 10.70 0.15 13.00
C LEU A 151 9.46 0.49 13.82
N ARG A 152 9.68 1.09 14.99
CA ARG A 152 8.63 1.70 15.81
C ARG A 152 8.94 3.17 15.97
N PHE A 153 7.96 4.00 15.68
CA PHE A 153 8.05 5.43 15.83
C PHE A 153 7.51 5.74 17.23
N ALA A 154 8.18 6.60 18.00
CA ALA A 154 7.60 7.02 19.27
C ALA A 154 6.51 8.05 18.96
N ALA A 155 5.30 7.81 19.47
CA ALA A 155 4.24 8.83 19.53
C ALA A 155 4.69 10.04 20.37
#